data_AF-A0A962MTX6-F1
#
_entry.id   AF-A0A962MTX6-F1
#
_cell.length_a   1.000
_cell.length_b   1.000
_cell.length_c   1.000
_cell.angle_alpha   90.00
_cell.angle_beta   90.00
_cell.angle_gamma   90.00
#
_symmetry.space_group_name_H-M   'P 1'
#
loop_
_entity.id
_entity.type
_entity.pdbx_description
1 polymer ?
#
loop_
_entity_poly.entity_id
_entity_poly.type
_entity_poly.pdbx_seq_one_letter_code
_entity_poly.pdbx_strand_id
1 'polypeptide(L)' 'MAEFFHMGGYGLYVWGSFGVTALCMIAEPLLLRGRSASIRKRIARIARLDQEAQS' A
#
# COMPACT_ATOMS: atom_id res chain seq x y z
N MET A 1 -24.41 16.39 9.99
CA MET A 1 -23.18 15.74 9.44
C MET A 1 -22.94 16.00 7.94
N ALA A 2 -23.97 16.35 7.15
CA ALA A 2 -23.80 16.79 5.75
C ALA A 2 -23.60 18.32 5.60
N GLU A 3 -23.68 19.08 6.70
CA GLU A 3 -23.58 20.56 6.72
C GLU A 3 -22.16 21.06 6.41
N PHE A 4 -21.14 20.21 6.60
CA PHE A 4 -19.74 20.47 6.22
C PHE A 4 -19.48 20.40 4.71
N PHE A 5 -20.38 19.78 3.95
CA PHE A 5 -20.31 19.73 2.48
C PHE A 5 -20.94 20.96 1.82
N HIS A 6 -21.80 21.69 2.55
CA HIS A 6 -22.59 22.80 2.02
C HIS A 6 -21.99 24.19 2.29
N MET A 7 -21.03 24.35 3.22
CA MET A 7 -20.19 25.57 3.32
C MET A 7 -18.94 25.45 2.41
N GLY A 8 -19.14 25.58 1.10
CA GLY A 8 -18.13 26.15 0.19
C GLY A 8 -16.81 25.40 -0.02
N GLY A 9 -16.82 24.10 -0.33
CA GLY A 9 -15.73 23.48 -1.14
C GLY A 9 -14.41 23.14 -0.45
N TYR A 10 -14.13 23.58 0.77
CA TYR A 10 -12.85 23.32 1.45
C TYR A 10 -12.71 21.93 2.07
N GLY A 11 -13.81 21.28 2.47
CA GLY A 11 -13.78 19.94 3.08
C GLY A 11 -13.26 18.87 2.12
N LEU A 12 -13.66 18.95 0.84
CA LEU A 12 -13.15 18.11 -0.24
C LEU A 12 -11.68 18.40 -0.56
N TYR A 13 -11.20 19.63 -0.38
CA TYR A 13 -9.80 19.99 -0.63
C TYR A 13 -8.86 19.49 0.47
N VAL A 14 -9.27 19.55 1.74
CA VAL A 14 -8.51 18.99 2.87
C VAL A 14 -8.47 17.48 2.76
N TRP A 15 -9.63 16.83 2.58
CA TRP A 15 -9.68 15.39 2.37
C TRP A 15 -8.95 14.96 1.09
N GLY A 16 -9.01 15.76 0.03
CA GLY A 16 -8.26 15.56 -1.20
C GLY A 16 -6.75 15.66 -0.98
N SER A 17 -6.26 16.66 -0.25
CA SER A 17 -4.82 16.86 0.02
C SER A 17 -4.26 15.78 0.96
N PHE A 18 -5.00 15.43 2.02
CA PHE A 18 -4.66 14.29 2.87
C PHE A 18 -4.72 12.96 2.11
N GLY A 19 -5.72 12.79 1.24
CA GLY A 19 -5.86 11.64 0.36
C GLY A 19 -4.73 11.54 -0.65
N VAL A 20 -4.31 12.64 -1.27
CA VAL A 20 -3.17 12.70 -2.21
C VAL A 20 -1.86 12.41 -1.48
N THR A 21 -1.66 12.94 -0.28
CA THR A 21 -0.47 12.66 0.54
C THR A 21 -0.40 11.19 0.91
N ALA A 22 -1.51 10.63 1.42
CA ALA A 22 -1.61 9.20 1.72
C ALA A 22 -1.44 8.35 0.46
N LEU A 23 -2.01 8.75 -0.67
CA LEU A 23 -1.85 8.07 -1.95
C LEU A 23 -0.38 8.07 -2.39
N CYS A 24 0.33 9.19 -2.28
CA CYS A 24 1.75 9.28 -2.61
C CYS A 24 2.59 8.37 -1.70
N MET A 25 2.31 8.41 -0.39
CA MET A 25 2.99 7.60 0.63
C MET A 25 2.68 6.09 0.48
N ILE A 26 1.54 5.73 -0.10
CA ILE A 26 1.13 4.34 -0.37
C ILE A 26 1.56 3.89 -1.79
N ALA A 27 1.69 4.81 -2.75
CA ALA A 27 2.11 4.52 -4.11
C ALA A 27 3.51 3.92 -4.14
N GLU A 28 4.47 4.52 -3.43
CA GLU A 28 5.83 3.98 -3.33
C GLU A 28 5.86 2.53 -2.82
N PRO A 29 5.26 2.19 -1.65
CA PRO A 29 5.22 0.82 -1.17
C PRO A 29 4.30 -0.09 -2.00
N LEU A 30 3.31 0.39 -2.74
CA LEU A 30 2.54 -0.44 -3.68
C LEU A 30 3.38 -0.88 -4.89
N LEU A 31 4.14 0.04 -5.49
CA LEU A 31 5.09 -0.30 -6.55
C LEU A 31 6.21 -1.20 -6.01
N LEU A 32 6.73 -0.91 -4.81
CA LEU A 32 7.71 -1.76 -4.12
C LEU A 32 7.12 -3.11 -3.73
N ARG A 33 5.84 -3.19 -3.36
CA ARG A 33 5.13 -4.44 -3.01
C ARG A 33 4.83 -5.27 -4.24
N GLY A 34 4.52 -4.67 -5.38
CA GLY A 34 4.42 -5.39 -6.65
C GLY A 34 5.72 -6.14 -6.97
N ARG A 35 6.87 -5.51 -6.69
CA ARG A 35 8.19 -6.12 -6.81
C ARG A 35 8.50 -7.09 -5.65
N SER A 36 8.05 -6.78 -4.43
CA SER A 36 8.23 -7.64 -3.26
C SER A 36 7.34 -8.88 -3.26
N ALA A 37 6.23 -8.89 -4.01
CA ALA A 37 5.45 -10.10 -4.27
C ALA A 37 6.27 -11.13 -5.05
N SER A 38 7.16 -10.65 -5.95
CA SER A 38 8.15 -11.49 -6.61
C SER A 38 9.23 -11.98 -5.62
N ILE A 39 9.69 -11.12 -4.70
CA ILE A 39 10.66 -11.49 -3.66
C ILE A 39 10.06 -12.52 -2.68
N ARG A 40 8.80 -12.35 -2.25
CA ARG A 40 8.09 -13.32 -1.41
C ARG A 40 7.95 -14.68 -2.08
N LYS A 41 7.68 -14.72 -3.40
CA LYS A 41 7.66 -15.98 -4.15
C LYS A 41 9.04 -16.66 -4.19
N ARG A 42 10.14 -15.89 -4.25
CA ARG A 42 11.50 -16.45 -4.16
C ARG A 42 11.81 -16.99 -2.77
N ILE A 43 11.47 -16.26 -1.71
CA ILE A 43 11.66 -16.70 -0.33
C ILE A 43 10.85 -17.97 -0.05
N ALA A 44 9.60 -18.05 -0.50
CA ALA A 44 8.76 -19.24 -0.35
C ALA A 44 9.32 -20.48 -1.06
N ARG A 45 10.08 -20.30 -2.16
CA ARG A 45 10.75 -21.41 -2.85
C ARG A 45 11.99 -21.89 -2.09
N ILE A 46 12.78 -20.96 -1.56
CA ILE A 46 13.98 -21.29 -0.77
C ILE A 46 13.60 -22.01 0.52
N ALA A 47 12.54 -21.55 1.21
CA ALA A 47 12.06 -22.19 2.42
C ALA A 47 11.61 -23.66 2.23
N ARG A 48 11.15 -24.04 1.03
CA ARG A 48 10.78 -25.43 0.73
C ARG A 48 12.01 -26.33 0.55
N LEU A 49 13.05 -25.83 -0.11
CA LEU A 49 14.29 -26.59 -0.31
C LEU A 49 15.05 -26.79 1.01
N ASP A 50 14.99 -25.81 1.92
CA ASP A 50 15.57 -25.91 3.25
C ASP A 50 14.87 -26.98 4.11
N GLN A 51 13.53 -27.13 3.97
CA GLN A 51 12.80 -28.21 4.63
C GLN A 51 13.19 -29.61 4.14
N GLU A 52 13.46 -29.77 2.84
CA GLU A 52 13.87 -31.06 2.26
C GLU A 52 15.34 -31.39 2.58
N ALA A 53 16.20 -30.39 2.73
CA ALA A 53 17.60 -30.56 3.11
C ALA A 53 17.79 -30.88 4.61
N GLN A 54 16.79 -30.57 5.44
CA GLN A 54 16.81 -30.82 6.89
C GLN A 54 16.16 -32.16 7.29
N SER A 55 15.59 -32.91 6.35
CA SER A 55 14.93 -34.23 6.56
C SER A 55 15.80 -35.42 6.18
#